data_AF-A0A6F8XLJ7-F1
#
_entry.id   AF-A0A6F8XLJ7-F1
#
_cell.length_a   1.000
_cell.length_b   1.000
_cell.length_c   1.000
_cell.angle_alpha   90.00
_cell.angle_beta   90.00
_cell.angle_gamma   90.00
#
_symmetry.space_group_name_H-M   'P 1'
#
loop_
_entity.id
_entity.type
_entity.pdbx_description
1 polymer ?
#
loop_
_entity_poly.entity_id
_entity_poly.type
_entity_poly.pdbx_seq_one_letter_code
_entity_poly.pdbx_strand_id
1 'polypeptide(L)'
;MEELMTISSDAPTTQNLLTAFAEAYSDAQNAQRAVMNTTDELTRTWSGNAAAEYRKGLGEWLEGLNQVMTALNTLSTKMAEFAKESAATEDNNMLEALGISATWT
;
A
#
# COMPACT_ATOMS: atom_id res chain seq x y z
N MET A 1 -37.22 -1.23 9.13
CA MET A 1 -36.43 -1.59 7.92
C MET A 1 -35.14 -0.81 7.98
N GLU A 2 -34.23 -1.18 8.88
CA GLU A 2 -33.00 -0.42 9.17
C GLU A 2 -31.74 -1.29 9.11
N GLU A 3 -31.85 -2.52 8.60
CA GLU A 3 -30.83 -3.55 8.77
C GLU A 3 -30.04 -3.86 7.49
N LEU A 4 -30.14 -3.03 6.45
CA LEU A 4 -29.48 -3.24 5.15
C LEU A 4 -28.43 -2.17 4.79
N MET A 5 -28.18 -1.19 5.66
CA MET A 5 -27.24 -0.08 5.39
C MET A 5 -25.78 -0.38 5.80
N THR A 6 -25.51 -1.55 6.40
CA THR A 6 -24.16 -1.93 6.85
C THR A 6 -23.30 -2.62 5.77
N ILE A 7 -23.90 -3.15 4.70
CA ILE A 7 -23.22 -3.99 3.67
C ILE A 7 -22.29 -3.21 2.72
N SER A 8 -22.06 -1.89 2.89
CA SER A 8 -21.15 -1.18 1.96
C SER A 8 -20.45 0.08 2.48
N SER A 9 -20.19 0.17 3.79
CA SER A 9 -19.32 1.23 4.32
C SER A 9 -17.82 0.95 4.08
N ASP A 10 -17.45 -0.34 4.06
CA ASP A 10 -16.04 -0.74 4.06
C ASP A 10 -15.42 -0.81 2.66
N ALA A 11 -16.22 -1.04 1.61
CA ALA A 11 -15.73 -1.06 0.23
C ALA A 11 -15.21 0.32 -0.25
N PRO A 12 -15.92 1.45 -0.05
CA PRO A 12 -15.39 2.78 -0.37
C PRO A 12 -14.13 3.12 0.44
N THR A 13 -14.11 2.76 1.73
CA THR A 13 -12.98 3.03 2.62
C THR A 13 -11.74 2.23 2.21
N THR A 14 -11.93 0.96 1.86
CA THR A 14 -10.85 0.08 1.39
C THR A 14 -10.29 0.55 0.05
N GLN A 15 -11.16 0.94 -0.89
CA GLN A 15 -10.73 1.48 -2.17
C GLN A 15 -9.93 2.78 -2.01
N ASN A 16 -10.37 3.68 -1.12
CA ASN A 16 -9.65 4.92 -0.82
C ASN A 16 -8.26 4.64 -0.21
N LEU A 17 -8.15 3.66 0.68
CA LEU A 17 -6.86 3.22 1.25
C LEU A 17 -5.92 2.64 0.18
N LEU A 18 -6.44 1.79 -0.72
CA LEU A 18 -5.66 1.23 -1.83
C LEU A 18 -5.12 2.33 -2.75
N THR A 19 -5.96 3.32 -3.08
CA THR A 19 -5.55 4.48 -3.87
C THR A 19 -4.45 5.28 -3.15
N ALA A 20 -4.63 5.56 -1.86
CA ALA A 20 -3.64 6.29 -1.07
C ALA A 20 -2.29 5.55 -0.98
N PHE A 21 -2.29 4.21 -0.88
CA PHE A 21 -1.06 3.43 -0.91
C PHE A 21 -0.37 3.47 -2.28
N ALA A 22 -1.13 3.44 -3.38
CA ALA A 22 -0.59 3.55 -4.72
C ALA A 22 0.03 4.94 -4.96
N GLU A 23 -0.62 6.00 -4.50
CA GLU A 23 -0.09 7.37 -4.55
C GLU A 23 1.20 7.50 -3.74
N ALA A 24 1.20 7.03 -2.48
CA ALA A 24 2.39 7.07 -1.63
C ALA A 24 3.57 6.28 -2.23
N TYR A 25 3.29 5.15 -2.88
CA TYR A 25 4.32 4.36 -3.57
C TYR A 25 4.89 5.12 -4.78
N SER A 26 4.03 5.77 -5.59
CA SER A 26 4.46 6.61 -6.70
C SER A 26 5.32 7.78 -6.23
N ASP A 27 4.92 8.45 -5.15
CA ASP A 27 5.67 9.57 -4.57
C ASP A 27 7.03 9.14 -4.05
N ALA A 28 7.11 7.96 -3.41
CA ALA A 28 8.37 7.37 -2.99
C ALA A 28 9.30 7.10 -4.19
N GLN A 29 8.78 6.54 -5.29
CA GLN A 29 9.56 6.34 -6.51
C GLN A 29 10.05 7.67 -7.12
N ASN A 30 9.21 8.70 -7.10
CA ASN A 30 9.57 10.02 -7.61
C ASN A 30 10.67 10.66 -6.75
N ALA A 31 10.56 10.58 -5.43
CA ALA A 31 11.59 11.04 -4.50
C ALA A 31 12.92 10.30 -4.72
N GLN A 32 12.88 8.97 -4.90
CA GLN A 32 14.07 8.17 -5.21
C GLN A 32 14.79 8.70 -6.45
N ARG A 33 14.05 8.89 -7.55
CA ARG A 33 14.61 9.39 -8.82
C ARG A 33 15.20 10.80 -8.67
N ALA A 34 14.49 11.70 -8.00
CA ALA A 34 14.96 13.07 -7.79
C ALA A 34 16.28 13.11 -7.00
N VAL A 35 16.37 12.30 -5.95
CA VAL A 35 17.59 12.22 -5.13
C VAL A 35 18.75 11.58 -5.90
N MET A 36 18.51 10.51 -6.66
CA MET A 36 19.54 9.89 -7.50
C MET A 36 20.09 10.88 -8.54
N ASN A 37 19.22 11.58 -9.27
CA ASN A 37 19.64 12.57 -10.26
C ASN A 37 20.51 13.67 -9.64
N THR A 38 20.08 14.22 -8.49
CA THR A 38 20.83 15.26 -7.77
C THR A 38 22.17 14.74 -7.27
N THR A 39 22.21 13.49 -6.81
CA THR A 39 23.44 12.86 -6.31
C THR A 39 24.44 12.63 -7.43
N ASP A 40 24.01 12.21 -8.61
CA ASP A 40 24.91 11.98 -9.74
C ASP A 40 25.62 13.26 -10.18
N GLU A 41 24.94 14.41 -10.13
CA GLU A 41 25.57 15.71 -10.37
C GLU A 41 26.52 16.11 -9.25
N LEU A 42 26.08 15.95 -8.00
CA LEU A 42 26.86 16.34 -6.83
C LEU A 42 28.15 15.50 -6.70
N THR A 43 28.10 14.20 -6.99
CA THR A 43 29.24 13.28 -6.85
C THR A 43 30.35 13.51 -7.88
N ARG A 44 30.04 14.16 -9.02
CA ARG A 44 31.03 14.53 -10.03
C ARG A 44 31.91 15.72 -9.61
N THR A 45 31.40 16.59 -8.76
CA THR A 45 32.06 17.86 -8.40
C THR A 45 32.50 17.90 -6.93
N TRP A 46 31.78 17.17 -6.05
CA TRP A 46 32.03 17.15 -4.62
C TRP A 46 32.73 15.87 -4.18
N SER A 47 33.91 16.04 -3.57
CA SER A 47 34.79 14.97 -3.08
C SER A 47 35.34 15.27 -1.69
N GLY A 48 35.96 14.26 -1.07
CA GLY A 48 36.49 14.32 0.31
C GLY A 48 35.60 13.61 1.33
N ASN A 49 36.02 13.64 2.60
CA ASN A 49 35.38 12.86 3.68
C ASN A 49 33.90 13.21 3.91
N ALA A 50 33.54 14.50 3.79
CA ALA A 50 32.14 14.92 3.91
C ALA A 50 31.26 14.36 2.77
N ALA A 51 31.79 14.31 1.54
CA ALA A 51 31.10 13.71 0.41
C ALA A 51 30.94 12.19 0.60
N ALA A 52 31.91 11.52 1.21
CA ALA A 52 31.83 10.09 1.53
C ALA A 52 30.75 9.80 2.56
N GLU A 53 30.66 10.57 3.66
CA GLU A 53 29.63 10.38 4.67
C GLU A 53 28.23 10.69 4.12
N TYR A 54 28.10 11.72 3.27
CA TYR A 54 26.84 11.99 2.57
C TYR A 54 26.39 10.80 1.70
N ARG A 55 27.30 10.20 0.92
CA ARG A 55 26.98 9.03 0.08
C ARG A 55 26.56 7.83 0.92
N LYS A 56 27.17 7.65 2.09
CA LYS A 56 26.79 6.59 3.03
C LYS A 56 25.38 6.81 3.58
N GLY A 57 25.09 8.01 4.10
CA GLY A 57 23.75 8.36 4.58
C GLY A 57 22.69 8.28 3.48
N LEU A 58 23.06 8.62 2.24
CA LEU A 58 22.19 8.43 1.08
C LEU A 58 21.90 6.94 0.81
N GLY A 59 22.91 6.07 0.92
CA GLY A 59 22.72 4.63 0.81
C GLY A 59 21.73 4.10 1.85
N GLU A 60 21.89 4.51 3.11
CA GLU A 60 20.98 4.15 4.21
C GLU A 60 19.55 4.67 3.96
N TRP A 61 19.42 5.91 3.45
CA TRP A 61 18.13 6.49 3.07
C TRP A 61 17.46 5.71 1.94
N LEU A 62 18.20 5.35 0.89
CA LEU A 62 17.69 4.55 -0.23
C LEU A 62 17.22 3.16 0.23
N GLU A 63 17.96 2.54 1.15
CA GLU A 63 17.57 1.28 1.76
C GLU A 63 16.26 1.42 2.55
N GLY A 64 16.15 2.43 3.41
CA GLY A 64 14.92 2.71 4.15
C GLY A 64 13.72 2.99 3.24
N LEU A 65 13.93 3.73 2.15
CA LEU A 65 12.88 4.01 1.16
C LEU A 65 12.40 2.74 0.46
N ASN A 66 13.31 1.83 0.11
CA ASN A 66 12.95 0.52 -0.46
C ASN A 66 12.12 -0.32 0.52
N GLN A 67 12.41 -0.26 1.82
CA GLN A 67 11.61 -0.91 2.84
C GLN A 67 10.20 -0.32 2.91
N VAL A 68 10.06 1.02 2.87
CA VAL A 68 8.75 1.69 2.83
C VAL A 68 7.95 1.26 1.60
N MET A 69 8.56 1.27 0.42
CA MET A 69 7.91 0.83 -0.82
C MET A 69 7.45 -0.63 -0.75
N THR A 70 8.24 -1.51 -0.14
CA THR A 70 7.88 -2.92 0.08
C THR A 70 6.70 -3.06 1.05
N ALA A 71 6.70 -2.27 2.13
CA ALA A 71 5.62 -2.26 3.11
C ALA A 71 4.31 -1.74 2.50
N LEU A 72 4.35 -0.66 1.70
CA LEU A 72 3.20 -0.13 0.98
C LEU A 72 2.60 -1.17 0.02
N ASN A 73 3.45 -1.88 -0.74
CA ASN A 73 2.98 -2.95 -1.61
C ASN A 73 2.32 -4.10 -0.82
N THR A 74 2.93 -4.50 0.30
CA THR A 74 2.38 -5.54 1.18
C THR A 74 1.03 -5.14 1.78
N LEU A 75 0.89 -3.89 2.25
CA LEU A 75 -0.36 -3.36 2.77
C LEU A 75 -1.45 -3.33 1.70
N SER A 76 -1.09 -2.93 0.47
CA SER A 76 -2.01 -2.96 -0.68
C SER A 76 -2.52 -4.37 -0.96
N THR A 77 -1.63 -5.37 -1.04
CA THR A 77 -2.02 -6.78 -1.22
C THR A 77 -2.96 -7.26 -0.11
N LYS A 78 -2.60 -7.02 1.15
CA LYS A 78 -3.40 -7.47 2.30
C LYS A 78 -4.77 -6.79 2.36
N MET A 79 -4.85 -5.52 1.98
CA MET A 79 -6.14 -4.82 1.92
C MET A 79 -7.03 -5.34 0.79
N ALA A 80 -6.44 -5.69 -0.36
CA ALA A 80 -7.19 -6.34 -1.44
C ALA A 80 -7.70 -7.73 -1.03
N GLU A 81 -6.88 -8.51 -0.31
CA GLU A 81 -7.29 -9.80 0.27
C GLU A 81 -8.41 -9.63 1.30
N PHE A 82 -8.26 -8.69 2.24
CA PHE A 82 -9.28 -8.38 3.24
C PHE A 82 -10.61 -7.96 2.60
N ALA A 83 -10.58 -7.09 1.58
CA ALA A 83 -11.79 -6.69 0.86
C ALA A 83 -12.53 -7.89 0.26
N LYS A 84 -11.80 -8.85 -0.29
CA LYS A 84 -12.35 -10.07 -0.88
C LYS A 84 -12.95 -10.99 0.18
N GLU A 85 -12.27 -11.18 1.30
CA GLU A 85 -12.75 -12.01 2.42
C GLU A 85 -13.99 -11.42 3.08
N SER A 86 -14.01 -10.11 3.29
CA SER A 86 -15.17 -9.40 3.83
C SER A 86 -16.39 -9.54 2.91
N ALA A 87 -16.22 -9.35 1.61
CA ALA A 87 -17.31 -9.53 0.64
C ALA A 87 -17.86 -10.97 0.63
N ALA A 88 -16.99 -11.98 0.72
CA ALA A 88 -17.41 -13.38 0.78
C ALA A 88 -18.14 -13.71 2.11
N THR A 89 -17.71 -13.10 3.21
CA THR A 89 -18.36 -13.26 4.51
C THR A 89 -19.73 -12.60 4.54
N GLU A 90 -19.85 -11.39 3.99
CA GLU A 90 -21.13 -10.70 3.83
C GLU A 90 -22.10 -11.49 2.96
N ASP A 91 -21.64 -12.04 1.83
CA ASP A 91 -22.46 -12.87 0.94
C ASP A 91 -22.92 -14.18 1.62
N ASN A 92 -22.02 -14.87 2.34
CA ASN A 92 -22.37 -16.06 3.11
C ASN A 92 -23.38 -15.74 4.23
N ASN A 93 -23.16 -14.67 4.98
CA ASN A 93 -24.08 -14.23 6.03
C ASN A 93 -25.45 -13.85 5.44
N MET A 94 -25.48 -13.24 4.25
CA MET A 94 -26.72 -12.93 3.54
C MET A 94 -27.44 -14.22 3.09
N LEU A 95 -26.72 -15.20 2.53
CA LEU A 95 -27.30 -16.49 2.13
C LEU A 95 -27.85 -17.28 3.33
N GLU A 96 -27.14 -17.27 4.45
CA GLU A 96 -27.59 -17.87 5.72
C GLU A 96 -28.81 -17.14 6.28
N ALA A 97 -28.78 -15.79 6.32
CA ALA A 97 -29.89 -14.96 6.79
C ALA A 97 -31.15 -15.08 5.91
N LEU A 98 -30.98 -15.30 4.59
CA LEU A 98 -32.08 -15.56 3.66
C LEU A 98 -32.60 -17.01 3.73
N GLY A 99 -32.02 -17.86 4.59
CA GLY A 99 -32.46 -19.24 4.79
C GLY A 99 -32.20 -20.15 3.59
N ILE A 100 -31.35 -19.74 2.65
CA ILE A 100 -30.92 -20.56 1.52
C ILE A 100 -29.76 -21.45 2.01
N SER A 101 -30.05 -22.28 3.02
CA SER A 101 -29.24 -23.43 3.35
C SER A 101 -29.56 -24.50 2.29
N ALA A 102 -28.61 -24.77 1.41
CA ALA A 102 -28.76 -25.81 0.40
C ALA A 102 -28.85 -27.19 1.10
N THR A 103 -30.06 -27.60 1.47
CA THR A 103 -30.35 -29.00 1.77
C THR A 103 -30.34 -29.77 0.46
N TRP A 104 -29.20 -30.36 0.12
CA TRP A 104 -29.12 -31.40 -0.90
C TRP A 104 -29.70 -32.68 -0.28
N THR A 105 -30.91 -33.05 -0.70
CA THR A 105 -31.45 -34.41 -0.54
C THR A 105 -30.73 -35.38 -1.46
#